data_AF-A0A7V7AC16-F1
#
_entry.id   AF-A0A7V7AC16-F1
#
_cell.length_a   1.000
_cell.length_b   1.000
_cell.length_c   1.000
_cell.angle_alpha   90.00
_cell.angle_beta   90.00
_cell.angle_gamma   90.00
#
_symmetry.space_group_name_H-M   'P 1'
#
loop_
_entity.id
_entity.type
_entity.pdbx_description
1 polymer ?
#
loop_
_entity_poly.entity_id
_entity_poly.type
_entity_poly.pdbx_seq_one_letter_code
_entity_poly.pdbx_strand_id
1 'polypeptide(L)'
;MYLTTGMIQAKLIEVYKISDKKQDFITVVIDMYNSGNYLDEKPLLPEISWDNLSDDNFLELLSSLPVNLSRLLKRGIFTPPPDADTLPPDADTLPSGTDVFVHKYYNYISSSIHTHGFFEIGYVLKGSC
;
A
#
# COMPACT_ATOMS: atom_id res chain seq x y z
N MET A 1 -5.89 -14.32 -4.23
CA MET A 1 -4.59 -13.96 -3.62
C MET A 1 -4.65 -12.55 -3.07
N TYR A 2 -4.28 -12.41 -1.80
CA TYR A 2 -4.33 -11.19 -1.03
C TYR A 2 -3.07 -11.04 -0.19
N LEU A 3 -2.69 -9.80 0.05
CA LEU A 3 -1.77 -9.41 1.11
C LEU A 3 -2.55 -8.58 2.11
N THR A 4 -2.05 -8.41 3.33
CA THR A 4 -2.52 -7.32 4.20
C THR A 4 -1.53 -6.17 4.18
N THR A 5 -1.97 -4.96 4.50
CA THR A 5 -1.02 -3.84 4.62
C THR A 5 0.01 -4.10 5.72
N GLY A 6 -0.34 -4.87 6.76
CA GLY A 6 0.58 -5.32 7.80
C GLY A 6 1.68 -6.23 7.26
N MET A 7 1.32 -7.20 6.41
CA MET A 7 2.30 -8.10 5.76
C MET A 7 3.30 -7.31 4.91
N ILE A 8 2.82 -6.34 4.14
CA ILE A 8 3.66 -5.48 3.29
C ILE A 8 4.58 -4.62 4.15
N GLN A 9 4.03 -3.98 5.20
CA GLN A 9 4.81 -3.16 6.13
C GLN A 9 5.89 -3.98 6.84
N ALA A 10 5.57 -5.20 7.28
CA ALA A 10 6.51 -6.10 7.93
C ALA A 10 7.67 -6.45 6.99
N LYS A 11 7.37 -6.76 5.71
CA LYS A 11 8.40 -7.07 4.73
C LYS A 11 9.30 -5.87 4.42
N LEU A 12 8.74 -4.66 4.30
CA LEU A 12 9.53 -3.43 4.13
C LEU A 12 10.46 -3.18 5.32
N ILE A 13 9.99 -3.39 6.55
CA ILE A 13 10.82 -3.27 7.77
C ILE A 13 11.94 -4.32 7.76
N GLU A 14 11.64 -5.57 7.41
CA GLU A 14 12.61 -6.65 7.32
C GLU A 14 13.73 -6.31 6.32
N VAL A 15 13.35 -5.91 5.10
CA VAL A 15 14.29 -5.52 4.03
C VAL A 15 15.18 -4.37 4.49
N TYR A 16 14.58 -3.33 5.10
CA TYR A 16 15.33 -2.18 5.59
C TYR A 16 16.30 -2.57 6.71
N LYS A 17 15.87 -3.37 7.69
CA LYS A 17 16.74 -3.82 8.79
C LYS A 17 17.94 -4.64 8.33
N ILE A 18 17.79 -5.39 7.23
CA ILE A 18 18.86 -6.25 6.69
C ILE A 18 19.81 -5.46 5.79
N SER A 19 19.27 -4.58 4.95
CA SER A 19 20.04 -3.94 3.87
C SER A 19 20.39 -2.47 4.11
N ASP A 20 19.76 -1.83 5.11
CA ASP A 20 19.71 -0.38 5.33
C ASP A 20 19.25 0.42 4.09
N LYS A 21 18.49 -0.24 3.20
CA LYS A 21 17.94 0.35 1.98
C LYS A 21 16.43 0.27 1.98
N LYS A 22 15.82 1.36 1.54
CA LYS A 22 14.38 1.43 1.25
C LYS A 22 14.10 0.65 -0.04
N GLN A 23 12.91 0.05 -0.14
CA GLN A 23 12.51 -0.73 -1.31
C GLN A 23 11.19 -0.20 -1.88
N ASP A 24 11.03 -0.28 -3.20
CA ASP A 24 9.78 0.08 -3.86
C ASP A 24 8.66 -0.93 -3.53
N PHE A 25 7.44 -0.43 -3.36
CA PHE A 25 6.25 -1.25 -3.08
C PHE A 25 6.09 -2.40 -4.07
N ILE A 26 6.26 -2.09 -5.36
CA ILE A 26 6.09 -3.06 -6.44
C ILE A 26 7.08 -4.21 -6.31
N THR A 27 8.35 -3.93 -6.03
CA THR A 27 9.36 -4.97 -5.83
C THR A 27 8.99 -5.86 -4.65
N VAL A 28 8.62 -5.28 -3.50
CA VAL A 28 8.23 -6.06 -2.32
C VAL A 28 7.04 -6.96 -2.60
N VAL A 29 6.01 -6.44 -3.29
CA VAL A 29 4.82 -7.21 -3.63
C VAL A 29 5.15 -8.35 -4.60
N ILE A 30 6.02 -8.12 -5.59
CA ILE A 30 6.49 -9.16 -6.52
C ILE A 30 7.29 -10.22 -5.78
N ASP A 31 8.19 -9.84 -4.87
CA ASP A 31 8.98 -10.77 -4.08
C ASP A 31 8.09 -11.67 -3.22
N MET A 32 7.09 -11.08 -2.55
CA MET A 32 6.11 -11.81 -1.74
C MET A 32 5.25 -12.76 -2.58
N TYR A 33 4.87 -12.37 -3.80
CA TYR A 33 4.20 -13.25 -4.73
C TYR A 33 5.08 -14.44 -5.12
N ASN A 34 6.32 -14.18 -5.56
CA ASN A 34 7.26 -15.19 -6.01
C ASN A 34 7.66 -16.16 -4.88
N SER A 35 7.69 -15.70 -3.63
CA SER A 35 7.99 -16.52 -2.46
C SER A 35 6.77 -17.27 -1.92
N GLY A 36 5.58 -17.14 -2.51
CA GLY A 36 4.36 -17.75 -2.00
C GLY A 36 3.85 -17.14 -0.69
N ASN A 37 4.34 -15.96 -0.28
CA ASN A 37 3.97 -15.32 0.97
C ASN A 37 2.75 -14.41 0.79
N TYR A 38 1.61 -15.04 0.54
CA TYR A 38 0.31 -14.38 0.38
C TYR A 38 -0.81 -15.26 0.94
N LEU A 39 -1.99 -14.67 1.07
CA LEU A 39 -3.21 -15.35 1.48
C LEU A 39 -4.02 -15.74 0.23
N ASP A 40 -4.52 -16.96 0.17
CA ASP A 40 -5.37 -17.39 -0.94
C ASP A 40 -6.74 -16.73 -0.88
N GLU A 41 -7.28 -16.62 0.32
CA GLU A 41 -8.59 -16.05 0.63
C GLU A 41 -8.50 -14.60 1.11
N LYS A 42 -9.58 -13.84 0.90
CA LYS A 42 -9.68 -12.46 1.37
C LYS A 42 -9.84 -12.47 2.90
N PRO A 43 -8.98 -11.77 3.67
CA PRO A 43 -9.21 -11.55 5.08
C PRO A 43 -10.61 -10.99 5.36
N LEU A 44 -11.32 -11.62 6.30
CA LEU A 44 -12.55 -11.07 6.85
C LEU A 44 -12.19 -9.93 7.79
N LEU A 45 -12.75 -8.75 7.51
CA LEU A 45 -12.62 -7.61 8.41
C LEU A 45 -13.73 -7.68 9.45
N PRO A 46 -13.45 -7.36 10.72
CA PRO A 46 -14.49 -7.28 11.75
C PRO A 46 -15.50 -6.18 11.41
N GLU A 47 -16.70 -6.28 11.97
CA GLU A 47 -17.60 -5.12 11.99
C GLU A 47 -17.00 -4.02 12.86
N ILE A 48 -16.83 -2.83 12.29
CA ILE A 48 -16.11 -1.73 12.93
C ILE A 48 -17.10 -0.61 13.28
N SER A 49 -17.14 -0.25 14.56
CA SER A 49 -17.70 1.02 15.01
C SER A 49 -16.57 2.05 15.06
N TRP A 50 -16.55 2.95 14.08
CA TRP A 50 -15.50 3.96 13.95
C TRP A 50 -15.48 4.96 15.11
N ASP A 51 -16.64 5.21 15.72
CA ASP A 51 -16.82 6.24 16.76
C ASP A 51 -16.12 5.90 18.09
N ASN A 52 -15.73 4.64 18.31
CA ASN A 52 -15.16 4.16 19.58
C ASN A 52 -13.84 3.40 19.41
N LEU A 53 -13.17 3.57 18.28
CA LEU A 53 -11.91 2.87 18.01
C LEU A 53 -10.76 3.57 18.74
N SER A 54 -10.06 2.85 19.61
CA SER A 54 -8.79 3.35 20.16
C SER A 54 -7.73 3.40 19.05
N ASP A 55 -6.70 4.24 19.21
CA ASP A 55 -5.58 4.33 18.26
C ASP A 55 -4.95 2.97 17.96
N ASP A 56 -4.77 2.14 18.98
CA ASP A 56 -4.10 0.85 18.81
C ASP A 56 -4.99 -0.13 18.02
N ASN A 57 -6.30 -0.16 18.31
CA ASN A 57 -7.27 -0.93 17.53
C ASN A 57 -7.38 -0.41 16.09
N PHE A 58 -7.27 0.91 15.90
CA PHE A 58 -7.23 1.52 14.56
C PHE A 58 -6.00 1.09 13.77
N LEU A 59 -4.82 1.09 14.38
CA LEU A 59 -3.57 0.66 13.74
C LEU A 59 -3.56 -0.84 13.44
N GLU A 60 -4.13 -1.66 14.32
CA GLU A 60 -4.32 -3.09 14.09
C GLU A 60 -5.27 -3.32 12.91
N LEU A 61 -6.41 -2.62 12.90
CA LEU A 61 -7.36 -2.67 11.80
C LEU A 61 -6.71 -2.25 10.48
N LEU A 62 -5.99 -1.13 10.45
CA LEU A 62 -5.25 -0.69 9.26
C LEU A 62 -4.32 -1.79 8.76
N SER A 63 -3.61 -2.47 9.67
CA SER A 63 -2.69 -3.56 9.35
C SER A 63 -3.39 -4.81 8.81
N SER A 64 -4.66 -5.03 9.15
CA SER A 64 -5.48 -6.14 8.63
C SER A 64 -6.08 -5.87 7.23
N LEU A 65 -6.07 -4.62 6.74
CA LEU A 65 -6.73 -4.26 5.49
C LEU A 65 -6.19 -5.08 4.29
N PRO A 66 -7.06 -5.70 3.49
CA PRO A 66 -6.64 -6.57 2.41
C PRO A 66 -6.27 -5.78 1.15
N VAL A 67 -5.14 -6.15 0.56
CA VAL A 67 -4.64 -5.70 -0.74
C VAL A 67 -4.86 -6.83 -1.73
N ASN A 68 -5.68 -6.58 -2.76
CA ASN A 68 -5.98 -7.59 -3.78
C ASN A 68 -4.80 -7.76 -4.74
N LEU A 69 -3.96 -8.75 -4.46
CA LEU A 69 -2.79 -9.07 -5.26
C LEU A 69 -3.19 -9.45 -6.69
N SER A 70 -4.21 -10.27 -6.86
CA SER A 70 -4.69 -10.67 -8.20
C SER A 70 -5.07 -9.48 -9.09
N ARG A 71 -5.66 -8.42 -8.53
CA ARG A 71 -5.96 -7.17 -9.25
C ARG A 71 -4.69 -6.41 -9.61
N LEU A 72 -3.73 -6.34 -8.68
CA LEU A 72 -2.42 -5.75 -8.90
C LEU A 72 -1.68 -6.45 -10.06
N LEU A 73 -1.63 -7.78 -10.06
CA LEU A 73 -0.99 -8.55 -11.14
C LEU A 73 -1.67 -8.32 -12.51
N LYS A 74 -3.01 -8.30 -12.55
CA LYS A 74 -3.79 -8.06 -13.77
C LYS A 74 -3.61 -6.66 -14.37
N ARG A 75 -3.29 -5.64 -13.55
CA ARG A 75 -2.98 -4.29 -14.03
C ARG A 75 -1.57 -4.18 -14.64
N GLY A 76 -0.89 -5.31 -14.85
CA GLY A 76 0.38 -5.34 -15.57
C GLY A 76 1.56 -4.83 -14.74
N ILE A 77 1.50 -4.96 -13.42
CA ILE A 77 2.62 -4.57 -12.53
C ILE A 77 3.90 -5.39 -12.79
N PHE A 78 3.79 -6.55 -13.44
CA PHE A 78 4.94 -7.33 -13.93
C PHE A 78 5.53 -6.83 -15.25
N THR A 79 4.87 -5.88 -15.90
CA THR A 79 5.41 -5.16 -17.04
C THR A 79 5.98 -3.86 -16.48
N PRO A 80 7.31 -3.66 -16.49
CA PRO A 80 7.84 -2.32 -16.28
C PRO A 80 7.16 -1.41 -17.32
N PRO A 81 6.72 -0.19 -16.96
CA PRO A 81 6.29 0.76 -17.97
C PRO A 81 7.42 0.87 -19.01
N PRO A 82 7.10 0.88 -20.33
CA PRO A 82 8.10 0.88 -21.39
C PRO A 82 9.14 2.01 -21.25
N ASP A 83 8.77 3.10 -20.58
CA ASP A 83 9.67 4.17 -20.16
C ASP A 83 9.30 4.58 -18.72
N ALA A 84 10.28 4.64 -17.82
CA ALA A 84 10.08 5.09 -16.42
C ALA A 84 9.55 6.54 -16.32
N ASP A 85 9.55 7.28 -17.42
CA ASP A 85 9.05 8.66 -17.55
C ASP A 85 7.60 8.74 -18.09
N THR A 86 6.98 7.62 -18.44
CA THR A 86 5.57 7.57 -18.85
C THR A 86 4.72 6.83 -17.81
N LEU A 87 4.72 7.35 -16.59
CA LEU A 87 3.58 7.09 -15.71
C LEU A 87 2.31 7.56 -16.43
N PRO A 88 1.22 6.77 -16.48
CA PRO A 88 -0.04 7.23 -17.04
C PRO A 88 -0.41 8.56 -16.39
N PRO A 89 -0.81 9.58 -17.18
CA PRO A 89 -1.12 10.90 -16.65
C PRO A 89 -2.35 10.79 -15.76
N ASP A 90 -2.16 10.72 -14.44
CA ASP A 90 -3.14 10.88 -13.35
C ASP A 90 -4.53 10.19 -13.48
N ALA A 91 -4.75 9.35 -14.49
CA ALA A 91 -6.10 9.03 -14.95
C ALA A 91 -6.76 7.85 -14.22
N ASP A 92 -6.08 7.21 -13.27
CA ASP A 92 -6.55 5.92 -12.77
C ASP A 92 -6.20 5.61 -11.30
N THR A 93 -5.65 6.60 -10.58
CA THR A 93 -5.27 6.45 -9.16
C THR A 93 -6.47 6.66 -8.24
N LEU A 94 -7.40 7.54 -8.64
CA LEU A 94 -8.58 7.88 -7.89
C LEU A 94 -9.82 7.29 -8.56
N PRO A 95 -10.63 6.48 -7.85
CA PRO A 95 -11.87 5.98 -8.43
C PRO A 95 -12.76 7.17 -8.81
N SER A 96 -13.28 7.16 -10.04
CA SER A 96 -14.19 8.20 -10.51
C SER A 96 -15.41 8.33 -9.58
N GLY A 97 -15.77 9.57 -9.24
CA GLY A 97 -16.87 9.85 -8.32
C GLY A 97 -16.53 9.71 -6.84
N THR A 98 -15.24 9.69 -6.47
CA THR A 98 -14.80 9.71 -5.07
C THR A 98 -14.20 11.07 -4.73
N ASP A 99 -14.81 11.78 -3.78
CA ASP A 99 -14.32 13.09 -3.32
C ASP A 99 -13.19 12.98 -2.28
N VAL A 100 -13.12 11.85 -1.58
CA VAL A 100 -12.16 11.60 -0.50
C VAL A 100 -11.61 10.19 -0.61
N PHE A 101 -10.29 10.08 -0.55
CA PHE A 101 -9.55 8.83 -0.61
C PHE A 101 -8.51 8.80 0.52
N VAL A 102 -8.22 7.59 1.02
CA VAL A 102 -7.30 7.40 2.14
C VAL A 102 -6.14 6.54 1.67
N HIS A 103 -4.93 7.07 1.82
CA HIS A 103 -3.68 6.34 1.57
C HIS A 103 -2.98 6.03 2.88
N LYS A 104 -2.54 4.78 3.03
CA LYS A 104 -1.58 4.42 4.08
C LYS A 104 -0.17 4.63 3.53
N TYR A 105 0.59 5.53 4.15
CA TYR A 105 2.01 5.65 3.88
C TYR A 105 2.76 4.51 4.60
N TYR A 106 3.54 3.74 3.85
CA TYR A 106 4.37 2.69 4.41
C TYR A 106 5.71 3.24 4.89
N ASN A 107 6.17 2.78 6.05
CA ASN A 107 7.52 3.09 6.51
C ASN A 107 8.55 2.34 5.64
N TYR A 108 9.70 2.99 5.40
CA TYR A 108 10.84 2.45 4.66
C TYR A 108 10.57 2.08 3.19
N ILE A 109 9.49 2.62 2.62
CA ILE A 109 9.26 2.58 1.19
C ILE A 109 10.15 3.61 0.49
N SER A 110 10.72 3.23 -0.66
CA SER A 110 11.40 4.17 -1.53
C SER A 110 10.40 5.20 -2.06
N SER A 111 10.72 6.48 -1.93
CA SER A 111 9.88 7.59 -2.39
C SER A 111 10.47 8.13 -3.68
N SER A 112 9.73 8.03 -4.78
CA SER A 112 10.00 8.81 -5.99
C SER A 112 9.28 10.16 -5.92
N ILE A 113 9.93 11.20 -6.44
CA ILE A 113 9.26 12.47 -6.69
C ILE A 113 8.23 12.21 -7.79
N HIS A 114 7.00 12.63 -7.56
CA HIS A 114 5.94 12.62 -8.56
C HIS A 114 5.16 13.93 -8.47
N THR A 115 4.41 14.23 -9.52
CA THR A 115 3.57 15.43 -9.63
C THR A 115 2.15 14.98 -9.95
N HIS A 116 1.16 15.63 -9.35
CA HIS A 116 -0.24 15.37 -9.59
C HIS A 116 -1.00 16.68 -9.91
N GLY A 117 -2.07 16.57 -10.68
CA GLY A 117 -3.00 17.67 -10.98
C GLY A 117 -3.95 18.04 -9.84
N PHE A 118 -3.78 17.49 -8.64
CA PHE A 118 -4.61 17.74 -7.45
C PHE A 118 -3.74 18.09 -6.23
N PHE A 119 -4.33 18.72 -5.23
CA PHE A 119 -3.67 18.98 -3.95
C PHE A 119 -3.95 17.82 -2.99
N GLU A 120 -2.94 17.40 -2.24
CA GLU A 120 -3.05 16.39 -1.18
C GLU A 120 -3.08 17.08 0.18
N ILE A 121 -3.99 16.66 1.06
CA ILE A 121 -3.98 17.06 2.47
C ILE A 121 -3.62 15.83 3.31
N GLY A 122 -2.41 15.83 3.85
CA GLY A 122 -1.93 14.76 4.74
C GLY A 122 -2.44 14.96 6.17
N TYR A 123 -3.15 13.97 6.71
CA TYR A 123 -3.52 13.92 8.12
C TYR A 123 -2.67 12.88 8.84
N VAL A 124 -1.90 13.30 9.84
CA VAL A 124 -1.16 12.40 10.72
C VAL A 124 -2.05 12.06 11.92
N LEU A 125 -2.57 10.84 11.94
CA LEU A 125 -3.43 10.37 13.04
C LEU A 125 -2.62 10.00 14.30
N LYS A 126 -1.33 9.62 14.15
CA LYS A 126 -0.38 9.33 15.24
C LYS A 126 1.07 9.35 14.70
N GLY A 127 1.97 10.12 15.33
CA GLY A 127 3.37 10.26 14.92
C GLY A 127 3.89 11.70 15.00
N SER A 128 5.11 11.94 14.50
CA SER A 128 5.70 13.28 14.33
C SER A 128 6.06 13.50 12.86
N CYS A 129 5.78 14.70 12.34
CA CYS A 129 6.23 15.12 11.00
C CYS A 129 7.74 15.35 10.97
#